data_AF-A0AAE0GWM6-F1
#
_entry.id   AF-A0AAE0GWM6-F1
#
_cell.length_a   1.000
_cell.length_b   1.000
_cell.length_c   1.000
_cell.angle_alpha   90.00
_cell.angle_beta   90.00
_cell.angle_gamma   90.00
#
_symmetry.space_group_name_H-M   'P 1'
#
loop_
_entity.id
_entity.type
_entity.pdbx_description
1 polymer ?
#
loop_
_entity_poly.entity_id
_entity_poly.type
_entity_poly.pdbx_seq_one_letter_code
_entity_poly.pdbx_strand_id
1 'polypeptide(L)'
;MPYARQVIVCGECNKPRVLYAKTALISNEKAVVIRATERSTYLCGGALFPEEDHPLQKRVVVRRAITCAAPVESIYYQKKTAAMPPCCCYCGVKGEDLYIDPALQTINNLPICIPCKEAGKKNVPGRKRGRAAGASAAARQFTPAPTAVAAPE
;
A
#
# COMPACT_ATOMS: atom_id res chain seq x y z
N MET A 1 -10.48 1.42 -4.96
CA MET A 1 -9.31 0.96 -4.18
C MET A 1 -8.18 1.97 -4.36
N PRO A 2 -7.55 2.49 -3.30
CA PRO A 2 -6.45 3.42 -3.47
C PRO A 2 -5.24 2.66 -4.02
N TYR A 3 -4.63 3.22 -5.05
CA TYR A 3 -3.50 2.59 -5.75
C TYR A 3 -2.19 3.02 -5.09
N ALA A 4 -1.21 2.12 -5.02
CA ALA A 4 0.17 2.47 -4.71
C ALA A 4 0.67 3.45 -5.78
N ARG A 5 1.05 4.66 -5.37
CA ARG A 5 1.52 5.72 -6.28
C ARG A 5 2.97 6.06 -6.08
N GLN A 6 3.45 6.02 -4.85
CA GLN A 6 4.78 6.43 -4.46
C GLN A 6 5.21 5.68 -3.19
N VAL A 7 6.47 5.82 -2.82
CA VAL A 7 7.08 5.18 -1.66
C VAL A 7 7.75 6.23 -0.79
N ILE A 8 7.72 6.02 0.51
CA ILE A 8 8.55 6.73 1.48
C ILE A 8 9.36 5.72 2.28
N VAL A 9 10.59 6.05 2.64
CA VAL A 9 11.46 5.17 3.43
C VAL A 9 11.35 5.56 4.91
N CYS A 10 11.18 4.57 5.78
CA CYS A 10 11.21 4.79 7.22
C CYS A 10 12.64 5.09 7.70
N GLY A 11 12.84 6.17 8.46
CA GLY A 11 14.16 6.55 8.99
C GLY A 11 14.74 5.59 10.03
N GLU A 12 13.91 4.82 10.73
CA GLU A 12 14.39 3.86 11.73
C GLU A 12 14.73 2.49 11.13
N CYS A 13 13.79 1.92 10.37
CA CYS A 13 13.92 0.55 9.88
C CYS A 13 14.34 0.44 8.42
N ASN A 14 14.48 1.57 7.71
CA ASN A 14 14.85 1.67 6.31
C ASN A 14 13.93 0.92 5.32
N LYS A 15 12.78 0.42 5.80
CA LYS A 15 11.80 -0.27 4.95
C LYS A 15 11.00 0.74 4.14
N PRO A 16 10.76 0.46 2.85
CA PRO A 16 9.85 1.25 2.05
C PRO A 16 8.39 1.05 2.52
N ARG A 17 7.67 2.16 2.73
CA ARG A 17 6.24 2.22 3.02
C ARG A 17 5.50 2.86 1.85
N VAL A 18 4.31 2.35 1.57
CA VAL A 18 3.56 2.73 0.38
C VAL A 18 2.72 3.98 0.65
N LEU A 19 2.83 4.94 -0.26
CA LEU A 19 1.92 6.07 -0.34
C LEU A 19 0.74 5.68 -1.24
N TYR A 20 -0.43 5.59 -0.63
CA TYR A 20 -1.68 5.29 -1.29
C TYR A 20 -2.37 6.58 -1.71
N ALA A 21 -2.90 6.61 -2.93
CA ALA A 21 -3.77 7.71 -3.35
C ALA A 21 -5.11 7.20 -3.88
N LYS A 22 -6.19 7.92 -3.55
CA LYS A 22 -7.54 7.63 -4.04
C LYS A 22 -7.62 7.75 -5.57
N THR A 23 -6.94 8.75 -6.13
CA THR A 23 -6.90 9.06 -7.57
C THR A 23 -5.47 9.04 -8.10
N ALA A 24 -5.30 9.14 -9.42
CA ALA A 24 -3.99 9.39 -10.01
C ALA A 24 -3.52 10.80 -9.61
N LEU A 25 -2.25 10.93 -9.23
CA LEU A 25 -1.64 12.22 -8.94
C LEU A 25 -1.16 12.86 -10.25
N ILE A 26 -1.43 14.15 -10.44
CA ILE A 26 -0.85 14.93 -11.53
C ILE A 26 0.61 15.32 -11.20
N SER A 27 1.35 15.84 -12.19
CA SER A 27 2.79 16.12 -12.05
C SER A 27 3.12 17.04 -10.88
N ASN A 28 2.35 18.13 -10.69
CA ASN A 28 2.58 19.05 -9.58
C ASN A 28 2.32 18.38 -8.21
N GLU A 29 1.25 17.58 -8.10
CA GLU A 29 0.94 16.85 -6.86
C GLU A 29 2.01 15.82 -6.51
N LYS A 30 2.56 15.12 -7.51
CA LYS A 30 3.70 14.23 -7.32
C LYS A 30 4.91 14.99 -6.78
N ALA A 31 5.22 16.16 -7.35
CA ALA A 31 6.33 16.99 -6.88
C ALA A 31 6.12 17.49 -5.44
N VAL A 32 4.89 17.82 -5.05
CA VAL A 32 4.57 18.17 -3.65
C VAL A 32 4.76 16.98 -2.72
N VAL A 33 4.28 15.78 -3.10
CA VAL A 33 4.48 14.56 -2.30
C VAL A 33 5.97 14.24 -2.15
N ILE A 34 6.75 14.33 -3.21
CA ILE A 34 8.20 14.09 -3.19
C ILE A 34 8.88 15.08 -2.23
N ARG A 35 8.59 16.37 -2.34
CA ARG A 35 9.12 17.39 -1.42
C ARG A 35 8.73 17.12 0.04
N ALA A 36 7.50 16.66 0.30
CA ALA A 36 7.08 16.29 1.64
C ALA A 36 7.86 15.07 2.17
N THR A 37 8.14 14.08 1.32
CA THR A 37 8.98 12.92 1.70
C THR A 37 10.44 13.30 1.99
N GLU A 38 10.95 14.37 1.36
CA GLU A 38 12.33 14.84 1.52
C GLU A 38 12.50 15.79 2.71
N ARG A 39 11.46 16.56 3.05
CA ARG A 39 11.52 17.60 4.10
C ARG A 39 11.65 17.05 5.52
N SER A 40 11.20 15.81 5.75
CA SER A 40 11.15 15.25 7.11
C SER A 40 11.40 13.75 7.14
N THR A 41 12.00 13.28 8.22
CA THR A 41 12.22 11.85 8.46
C THR A 41 10.89 11.19 8.81
N TYR A 42 10.43 10.31 7.93
CA TYR A 42 9.23 9.53 8.17
C TYR A 42 9.50 8.34 9.09
N LEU A 43 8.58 8.11 10.03
CA LEU A 43 8.56 6.95 10.92
C LEU A 43 7.33 6.09 10.64
N CYS A 44 7.46 4.77 10.79
CA CYS A 44 6.36 3.83 10.56
C CYS A 44 5.11 4.22 11.37
N GLY A 45 3.99 4.38 10.70
CA GLY A 45 2.71 4.76 11.31
C GLY A 45 2.49 6.27 11.47
N GLY A 46 3.52 7.08 11.21
CA GLY A 46 3.44 8.54 11.19
C GLY A 46 2.58 9.07 10.04
N ALA A 47 2.22 10.36 10.12
CA ALA A 47 1.57 11.07 9.03
C ALA A 47 2.61 11.56 8.01
N LEU A 48 2.24 11.62 6.73
CA LEU A 48 3.10 12.18 5.69
C LEU A 48 3.13 13.72 5.71
N PHE A 49 1.98 14.34 5.95
CA PHE A 49 1.87 15.79 6.08
C PHE A 49 1.63 16.10 7.55
N PRO A 50 2.56 16.78 8.24
CA PRO A 50 2.38 17.18 9.63
C PRO A 50 1.33 18.29 9.78
N GLU A 51 1.14 19.10 8.73
CA GLU A 51 0.11 20.14 8.68
C GLU A 51 -1.27 19.51 8.44
N GLU A 52 -2.23 19.79 9.33
CA GLU A 52 -3.58 19.20 9.32
C GLU A 52 -4.49 19.68 8.17
N ASP A 53 -4.09 20.73 7.44
CA ASP A 53 -4.89 21.31 6.35
C ASP A 53 -4.26 21.19 4.96
N HIS A 54 -3.20 20.39 4.80
CA HIS A 54 -2.58 20.25 3.49
C HIS A 54 -3.56 19.59 2.49
N PRO A 55 -3.83 20.18 1.30
CA PRO A 55 -4.85 19.68 0.37
C PRO A 55 -4.68 18.21 -0.06
N LEU A 56 -3.43 17.73 -0.08
CA LEU A 56 -3.11 16.33 -0.41
C LEU A 56 -3.28 15.35 0.75
N GLN A 57 -3.41 15.81 2.00
CA GLN A 57 -3.52 14.92 3.17
C GLN A 57 -4.80 14.05 3.10
N LYS A 58 -5.89 14.58 2.55
CA LYS A 58 -7.16 13.85 2.33
C LYS A 58 -7.12 12.85 1.16
N ARG A 59 -6.10 12.97 0.30
CA ARG A 59 -5.97 12.22 -0.97
C ARG A 59 -4.83 11.21 -0.96
N VAL A 60 -3.71 11.53 -0.33
CA VAL A 60 -2.50 10.73 -0.22
C VAL A 60 -2.32 10.33 1.23
N VAL A 61 -2.34 9.03 1.47
CA VAL A 61 -2.30 8.45 2.82
C VAL A 61 -1.22 7.38 2.91
N VAL A 62 -0.61 7.31 4.08
CA VAL A 62 0.22 6.19 4.53
C VAL A 62 -0.61 5.32 5.46
N ARG A 63 -0.28 4.03 5.51
CA ARG A 63 -0.87 3.14 6.51
C ARG A 63 -0.40 3.57 7.90
N ARG A 64 -1.33 3.97 8.78
CA ARG A 64 -1.01 4.40 10.16
C ARG A 64 -0.83 3.24 11.13
N ALA A 65 -1.59 2.16 10.96
CA ALA A 65 -1.42 0.91 11.73
C ALA A 65 -0.31 0.05 11.11
N ILE A 66 0.92 0.55 11.15
CA ILE A 66 2.13 -0.17 10.69
C ILE A 66 3.30 0.16 11.61
N THR A 67 4.11 -0.85 11.92
CA THR A 67 5.28 -0.70 12.80
C THR A 67 6.55 -1.10 12.06
N CYS A 68 7.72 -0.79 12.62
CA CYS A 68 9.01 -1.19 12.05
C CYS A 68 9.17 -2.72 11.94
N ALA A 69 8.51 -3.50 12.81
CA ALA A 69 8.48 -4.95 12.74
C ALA A 69 7.69 -5.50 11.54
N ALA A 70 6.70 -4.74 11.04
CA ALA A 70 5.86 -5.18 9.93
C ALA A 70 6.67 -5.32 8.62
N PRO A 71 6.40 -6.36 7.81
CA PRO A 71 7.01 -6.52 6.50
C PRO A 71 6.63 -5.39 5.54
N VAL A 72 7.33 -5.29 4.43
CA VAL A 72 6.98 -4.41 3.31
C VAL A 72 5.62 -4.82 2.77
N GLU A 73 4.78 -3.83 2.49
CA GLU A 73 3.40 -4.05 2.09
C GLU A 73 3.34 -4.78 0.74
N SER A 74 2.50 -5.82 0.63
CA SER A 74 2.41 -6.64 -0.59
C SER A 74 2.05 -5.83 -1.84
N ILE A 75 1.37 -4.69 -1.68
CA ILE A 75 1.03 -3.79 -2.79
C ILE A 75 2.26 -3.14 -3.44
N TYR A 76 3.35 -2.97 -2.69
CA TYR A 76 4.63 -2.44 -3.19
C TYR A 76 5.11 -3.24 -4.40
N TYR A 77 4.90 -4.56 -4.35
CA TYR A 77 5.37 -5.50 -5.36
C TYR A 77 4.42 -5.68 -6.55
N GLN A 78 3.26 -5.03 -6.56
CA GLN A 78 2.29 -5.21 -7.65
C GLN A 78 2.71 -4.52 -8.95
N LYS A 79 3.55 -3.48 -8.89
CA LYS A 79 4.02 -2.75 -10.07
C LYS A 79 5.54 -2.61 -10.01
N LYS A 80 6.22 -3.20 -11.00
CA LYS A 80 7.64 -2.94 -11.23
C LYS A 80 7.79 -1.54 -11.84
N THR A 81 8.20 -0.58 -11.02
CA THR A 81 8.46 0.80 -11.45
C THR A 81 9.79 1.25 -10.86
N ALA A 82 10.45 2.23 -11.48
CA ALA A 82 11.70 2.78 -10.95
C ALA A 82 11.54 3.33 -9.51
N ALA A 83 10.35 3.81 -9.15
CA ALA A 83 10.03 4.29 -7.79
C ALA A 83 9.81 3.15 -6.76
N MET A 84 9.52 1.94 -7.22
CA MET A 84 9.32 0.73 -6.41
C MET A 84 10.22 -0.40 -6.91
N PRO A 85 11.56 -0.27 -6.75
CA PRO A 85 12.49 -1.32 -7.13
C PRO A 85 12.26 -2.57 -6.26
N PRO A 86 12.57 -3.78 -6.76
CA PRO A 86 12.46 -5.00 -5.96
C PRO A 86 13.34 -4.88 -4.69
N CYS A 87 12.81 -5.35 -3.57
CA CYS A 87 13.49 -5.34 -2.27
C CYS A 87 12.98 -6.48 -1.38
N CYS A 88 13.75 -6.89 -0.38
CA CYS A 88 13.34 -7.96 0.53
C CYS A 88 12.07 -7.57 1.32
N CYS A 89 11.09 -8.46 1.35
CA CYS A 89 9.82 -8.20 2.04
C CYS A 89 9.95 -8.04 3.57
N TYR A 90 11.01 -8.54 4.19
CA TYR A 90 11.21 -8.42 5.63
C TYR A 90 12.04 -7.22 6.04
N CYS A 91 13.19 -7.01 5.40
CA CYS A 91 14.14 -5.96 5.78
C CYS A 91 14.16 -4.75 4.83
N GLY A 92 13.54 -4.84 3.66
CA GLY A 92 13.53 -3.73 2.70
C GLY A 92 14.86 -3.51 1.95
N VAL A 93 15.87 -4.36 2.16
CA VAL A 93 17.14 -4.27 1.42
C VAL A 93 16.89 -4.45 -0.08
N LYS A 94 17.46 -3.54 -0.86
CA LYS A 94 17.46 -3.58 -2.33
C LYS A 94 18.77 -4.23 -2.77
N GLY A 95 18.76 -4.98 -3.86
CA GLY A 95 19.98 -5.58 -4.39
C GLY A 95 19.71 -6.78 -5.29
N GLU A 96 20.79 -7.31 -5.84
CA GLU A 96 20.79 -8.51 -6.69
C GLU A 96 20.69 -9.81 -5.85
N ASP A 97 21.02 -9.74 -4.55
CA ASP A 97 20.95 -10.85 -3.59
C ASP A 97 19.53 -11.18 -3.10
N LEU A 98 18.52 -10.76 -3.86
CA LEU A 98 17.13 -11.14 -3.60
C LEU A 98 16.92 -12.57 -4.09
N TYR A 99 16.81 -13.48 -3.13
CA TYR A 99 16.41 -14.83 -3.37
C TYR A 99 14.91 -14.89 -3.71
N ILE A 100 14.62 -15.41 -4.90
CA ILE A 100 13.28 -15.83 -5.30
C ILE A 100 13.36 -17.34 -5.44
N ASP A 101 12.66 -18.04 -4.55
CA ASP A 101 12.66 -19.49 -4.58
C ASP A 101 12.05 -20.01 -5.90
N PRO A 102 12.83 -20.71 -6.74
CA PRO A 102 12.37 -21.21 -8.03
C PRO A 102 11.24 -22.23 -7.90
N ALA A 103 11.25 -23.07 -6.85
CA ALA A 103 10.20 -24.07 -6.61
C ALA A 103 8.84 -23.42 -6.25
N LEU A 104 8.89 -22.16 -5.85
CA LEU A 104 7.76 -21.38 -5.41
C LEU A 104 7.37 -20.29 -6.43
N GLN A 105 7.94 -20.29 -7.64
CA GLN A 105 7.59 -19.35 -8.72
C GLN A 105 6.13 -19.44 -9.17
N THR A 106 5.48 -20.59 -8.99
CA THR A 106 4.07 -20.83 -9.34
C THR A 106 3.10 -20.05 -8.45
N ILE A 107 3.53 -19.70 -7.24
CA ILE A 107 2.82 -18.86 -6.29
C ILE A 107 3.53 -17.51 -6.36
N ASN A 108 2.84 -16.40 -6.64
CA ASN A 108 3.47 -15.07 -6.75
C ASN A 108 4.14 -14.67 -5.42
N ASN A 109 5.31 -15.19 -5.06
CA ASN A 109 5.93 -14.96 -3.76
C ASN A 109 6.70 -13.65 -3.73
N LEU A 110 6.71 -13.02 -2.56
CA LEU A 110 7.47 -11.80 -2.35
C LEU A 110 8.95 -12.14 -2.20
N PRO A 111 9.85 -11.33 -2.79
CA PRO A 111 11.29 -11.56 -2.71
C PRO A 111 11.81 -11.48 -1.26
N ILE A 112 12.81 -12.29 -0.95
CA ILE A 112 13.48 -12.37 0.35
C ILE A 112 14.99 -12.33 0.13
N CYS A 113 15.77 -11.64 0.97
CA CYS A 113 17.23 -11.72 0.89
C CYS A 113 17.77 -12.97 1.61
N ILE A 114 18.95 -13.44 1.22
CA ILE A 114 19.62 -14.61 1.83
C ILE A 114 19.70 -14.50 3.37
N PRO A 115 20.14 -13.37 3.96
CA PRO A 115 20.22 -13.25 5.43
C PRO A 115 18.88 -13.43 6.14
N CYS A 116 17.79 -12.93 5.55
CA CYS A 116 16.45 -13.13 6.14
C CYS A 116 15.99 -14.59 6.04
N LYS A 117 16.36 -15.28 4.95
CA LYS A 117 16.07 -16.71 4.78
C LYS A 117 16.83 -17.55 5.80
N GLU A 118 18.12 -17.28 5.99
CA GLU A 118 18.97 -17.97 6.97
C GLU A 118 18.52 -17.71 8.41
N ALA A 119 17.99 -16.52 8.69
CA ALA A 119 17.33 -16.20 9.96
C ALA A 119 15.97 -16.94 10.16
N GLY A 120 15.59 -17.85 9.27
CA GLY A 120 14.39 -18.68 9.37
C GLY A 120 13.09 -17.97 8.96
N LYS A 121 13.15 -16.83 8.26
CA LYS A 121 11.93 -16.19 7.75
C LYS A 121 11.36 -16.98 6.58
N LYS A 122 10.05 -17.20 6.62
CA LYS A 122 9.31 -17.96 5.59
C LYS A 122 8.93 -17.07 4.41
N ASN A 123 8.76 -17.68 3.25
CA ASN A 123 8.31 -16.98 2.04
C ASN A 123 6.88 -16.45 2.24
N VAL A 124 6.66 -15.19 1.86
CA VAL A 124 5.34 -14.56 1.96
C VAL A 124 4.64 -14.67 0.61
N PRO A 125 3.42 -15.24 0.54
CA PRO A 125 2.66 -15.23 -0.68
C PRO A 125 2.28 -13.79 -1.02
N GLY A 126 2.65 -13.36 -2.23
CA GLY A 126 2.18 -12.11 -2.78
C GLY A 126 0.69 -12.17 -3.11
N ARG A 127 0.08 -11.00 -3.18
CA ARG A 127 -1.35 -10.88 -3.48
C ARG A 127 -1.60 -11.43 -4.88
N LYS A 128 -2.46 -12.45 -5.01
CA LYS A 128 -2.95 -12.88 -6.32
C LYS A 128 -3.59 -11.68 -7.01
N ARG A 129 -3.17 -11.37 -8.24
CA ARG A 129 -3.93 -10.45 -9.10
C ARG A 129 -5.30 -11.09 -9.27
N GLY A 130 -6.30 -10.59 -8.54
CA GLY A 130 -7.67 -10.95 -8.86
C GLY A 130 -7.88 -10.59 -10.32
N ARG A 131 -8.15 -11.59 -11.17
CA ARG A 131 -8.89 -11.32 -12.40
C ARG A 131 -10.09 -10.49 -11.97
N ALA A 132 -10.33 -9.37 -12.65
CA ALA A 132 -11.59 -8.65 -12.49
C ALA A 132 -12.70 -9.67 -12.78
N ALA A 133 -13.29 -10.25 -11.73
CA ALA A 133 -14.56 -10.93 -11.87
C ALA A 133 -15.54 -9.85 -12.27
N GLY A 134 -16.13 -10.02 -13.46
CA GLY A 134 -17.05 -9.06 -14.05
C GLY A 134 -18.10 -8.63 -13.05
N ALA A 135 -18.45 -7.34 -13.11
CA ALA A 135 -19.61 -6.83 -12.44
C ALA A 135 -20.83 -7.66 -12.86
N SER A 136 -21.44 -8.36 -11.92
CA SER A 136 -22.88 -8.57 -11.93
C SER A 136 -23.43 -7.76 -10.77
N ALA A 137 -23.84 -6.54 -11.10
CA ALA A 137 -24.64 -5.71 -10.24
C ALA A 137 -25.99 -6.40 -10.06
N ALA A 138 -26.15 -7.18 -8.99
CA ALA A 138 -27.48 -7.50 -8.48
C ALA A 138 -28.04 -6.21 -7.90
N ALA A 139 -28.87 -5.53 -8.69
CA ALA A 139 -29.65 -4.38 -8.26
C ALA A 139 -30.50 -4.79 -7.05
N ARG A 140 -30.06 -4.41 -5.85
CA ARG A 140 -30.91 -4.44 -4.67
C ARG A 140 -31.91 -3.31 -4.82
N GLN A 141 -33.12 -3.66 -5.26
CA GLN A 141 -34.27 -2.77 -5.25
C GLN A 141 -34.46 -2.27 -3.82
N PHE A 142 -34.38 -0.96 -3.66
CA PHE A 142 -34.66 -0.27 -2.41
C PHE A 142 -36.18 -0.17 -2.31
N THR A 143 -36.81 -0.99 -1.47
CA THR A 143 -38.21 -0.81 -1.12
C THR A 143 -38.31 0.29 -0.06
N PRO A 144 -38.95 1.44 -0.33
CA PRO A 144 -39.22 2.42 0.72
C PRO A 144 -40.28 1.89 1.69
N ALA A 145 -40.09 2.21 2.97
CA ALA A 145 -40.99 1.85 4.07
C ALA A 145 -42.37 2.54 3.91
N PRO A 146 -43.47 1.90 4.35
CA PRO A 146 -44.80 2.50 4.28
C PRO A 146 -44.94 3.66 5.29
N THR A 147 -45.30 4.82 4.77
CA THR A 147 -45.72 6.01 5.52
C THR A 147 -47.01 5.70 6.27
N ALA A 148 -46.99 5.78 7.59
CA ALA A 148 -48.20 5.72 8.42
C ALA A 148 -49.04 6.98 8.17
N VAL A 149 -50.23 6.79 7.60
CA VAL A 149 -51.24 7.84 7.45
C VAL A 149 -51.96 7.97 8.78
N ALA A 150 -51.87 9.15 9.38
CA ALA A 150 -52.67 9.56 10.52
C ALA A 150 -54.15 9.64 10.10
N ALA A 151 -55.03 8.92 10.79
CA ALA A 151 -56.47 9.11 10.71
C ALA A 151 -56.90 10.19 11.72
N PRO A 152 -57.79 11.11 11.35
CA PRO A 152 -58.48 11.97 12.30
C PRO A 152 -59.81 11.33 12.71
N GLU A 153 -60.12 11.38 14.01
CA GLU A 153 -61.34 11.95 14.64
C GLU A 153 -61.34 11.63 16.14
#